data_AF-A0A3D4FU99-F1
#
_entry.id   AF-A0A3D4FU99-F1
#
_cell.length_a   1.000
_cell.length_b   1.000
_cell.length_c   1.000
_cell.angle_alpha   90.00
_cell.angle_beta   90.00
_cell.angle_gamma   90.00
#
_symmetry.space_group_name_H-M   'P 1'
#
loop_
_entity.id
_entity.type
_entity.pdbx_description
1 polymer ?
#
loop_
_entity_poly.entity_id
_entity_poly.type
_entity_poly.pdbx_seq_one_letter_code
_entity_poly.pdbx_strand_id
1 'polypeptide(L)'
;MSMRQKLVVLVGVCLLTFALAWSVQPTDARQAVTNDGTITGVVTSDSGPEAGVWVIAETDETPTKLVKIVVTDDDGRYLLPQLPDVTFNIWVRGYGLVDSAKVTGRPGDELALRGVLAPTPSDAAKIYPANYWYSLIEVPDKSEFPGTGPEGNGISPAMTSQAVWVDRMKQGCQLCHQLGTRITREIDHVDEFDSTLAAWDHRVQTGQRGASMNSGMSRFGRERGLRMFADWTDRIAGGEVPPTPPRPSGIERNLVLTMWDWGTPTAYIHDEIVTDKRNPQVNANGPVYSVDAGHGTLVITDPNTNASTELTIPVRVDPETLVSRFPSSQLQPSFYYGDDLLWGVGPNERSDPHNPMMDAKGRVWMTSTVRGRQAPDWCGEGSDHPSAKYYPLSRSGRHASYFDPAAQKFVLIDTCFGTHHLQFGEDPDDTLWFSGSGNVVAWLNTRLYDETGDERAAQGWCPKVLDTNADGEITRPWNEPGEAIDPTRDTRVGGGFYGVIA
;
A
#
# COMPACT_ATOMS: atom_id res chain seq x y z
N MET A 1 79.74 19.61 12.72
CA MET A 1 79.19 20.92 12.30
C MET A 1 77.70 20.85 12.60
N SER A 2 77.04 21.57 13.52
CA SER A 2 77.30 22.63 14.50
C SER A 2 76.25 22.38 15.61
N MET A 3 76.57 21.96 16.85
CA MET A 3 76.75 22.81 18.05
C MET A 3 75.90 24.11 18.03
N ARG A 4 75.14 24.53 19.05
CA ARG A 4 75.25 24.37 20.51
C ARG A 4 74.07 25.10 21.20
N GLN A 5 73.62 24.54 22.33
CA GLN A 5 73.29 25.20 23.62
C GLN A 5 72.02 26.08 23.70
N LYS A 6 71.19 26.03 24.78
CA LYS A 6 71.45 25.99 26.24
C LYS A 6 70.28 25.26 26.95
N LEU A 7 70.49 24.29 27.86
CA LEU A 7 70.85 24.37 29.30
C LEU A 7 69.85 25.23 30.12
N VAL A 8 69.38 24.95 31.35
CA VAL A 8 69.73 24.04 32.47
C VAL A 8 68.64 24.32 33.55
N VAL A 9 67.88 23.35 34.12
CA VAL A 9 68.19 22.34 35.17
C VAL A 9 67.62 22.70 36.56
N LEU A 10 67.30 21.62 37.31
CA LEU A 10 67.33 21.39 38.78
C LEU A 10 65.93 21.26 39.44
N VAL A 11 65.42 20.02 39.64
CA VAL A 11 65.55 19.09 40.82
C VAL A 11 64.58 19.41 41.96
N GLY A 12 63.86 18.37 42.41
CA GLY A 12 63.07 18.37 43.65
C GLY A 12 61.98 17.30 43.62
N VAL A 13 62.34 16.01 43.67
CA VAL A 13 62.12 15.15 44.86
C VAL A 13 60.62 14.92 45.19
N CYS A 14 60.10 13.74 44.86
CA CYS A 14 59.51 12.79 45.81
C CYS A 14 58.81 11.63 45.08
N LEU A 15 59.23 10.43 45.44
CA LEU A 15 58.51 9.18 45.23
C LEU A 15 57.09 9.29 45.76
N LEU A 16 56.10 8.92 44.96
CA LEU A 16 54.87 8.26 45.42
C LEU A 16 54.12 7.68 44.21
N THR A 17 54.03 6.36 44.23
CA THR A 17 53.16 5.52 43.44
C THR A 17 51.73 6.07 43.40
N PHE A 18 51.24 6.44 42.22
CA PHE A 18 49.80 6.56 41.97
C PHE A 18 49.42 5.62 40.83
N ALA A 19 48.83 4.49 41.22
CA ALA A 19 47.97 3.71 40.37
C ALA A 19 46.76 4.60 40.01
N LEU A 20 46.79 5.23 38.84
CA LEU A 20 45.56 5.73 38.24
C LEU A 20 44.90 4.55 37.51
N ALA A 21 44.02 3.88 38.25
CA ALA A 21 42.89 3.20 37.66
C ALA A 21 42.20 4.18 36.69
N TRP A 22 42.25 3.87 35.40
CA TRP A 22 41.38 4.50 34.42
C TRP A 22 39.95 4.13 34.80
N SER A 23 39.29 5.06 35.46
CA SER A 23 37.85 5.07 35.65
C SER A 23 37.24 5.25 34.26
N VAL A 24 36.96 4.13 33.60
CA VAL A 24 35.96 4.09 32.53
C VAL A 24 34.63 4.39 33.23
N GLN A 25 34.31 5.68 33.34
CA GLN A 25 32.94 6.11 33.54
C GLN A 25 32.19 5.60 32.29
N PRO A 26 31.10 4.84 32.43
CA PRO A 26 30.18 4.69 31.31
C PRO A 26 29.70 6.11 31.02
N THR A 27 30.19 6.69 29.92
CA THR A 27 29.49 7.81 29.30
C THR A 27 28.14 7.24 28.91
N ASP A 28 27.14 7.47 29.76
CA ASP A 28 25.74 7.45 29.37
C ASP A 28 25.67 8.35 28.14
N ALA A 29 25.64 7.73 26.96
CA ALA A 29 25.16 8.35 25.74
C ALA A 29 23.64 8.51 25.86
N ARG A 30 23.18 9.14 26.94
CA ARG A 30 21.96 9.93 26.92
C ARG A 30 22.36 11.26 26.32
N GLN A 31 22.55 11.23 25.00
CA GLN A 31 22.39 12.43 24.21
C GLN A 31 21.05 13.02 24.63
N ALA A 32 21.07 14.25 25.15
CA ALA A 32 19.92 14.91 25.70
C ALA A 32 18.80 14.97 24.64
N VAL A 33 17.84 14.06 24.76
CA VAL A 33 16.51 14.17 24.16
C VAL A 33 15.85 15.30 24.93
N THR A 34 15.88 16.50 24.35
CA THR A 34 15.35 17.72 24.96
C THR A 34 13.82 17.68 24.91
N ASN A 35 13.22 16.92 25.83
CA ASN A 35 11.78 16.84 26.11
C ASN A 35 10.88 16.67 24.86
N ASP A 36 10.96 15.49 24.24
CA ASP A 36 10.14 15.05 23.09
C ASP A 36 8.69 14.71 23.50
N GLY A 37 7.96 15.67 24.05
CA GLY A 37 6.55 15.60 24.44
C GLY A 37 6.02 14.20 24.79
N THR A 38 6.02 13.82 26.06
CA THR A 38 5.63 12.45 26.47
C THR A 38 4.39 12.43 27.32
N ILE A 39 3.58 11.38 27.21
CA ILE A 39 2.55 11.03 28.20
C ILE A 39 2.90 9.64 28.74
N THR A 40 2.95 9.51 30.06
CA THR A 40 3.27 8.24 30.72
C THR A 40 2.15 7.80 31.64
N GLY A 41 2.18 6.55 32.07
CA GLY A 41 1.30 6.11 33.14
C GLY A 41 1.21 4.61 33.26
N VAL A 42 0.14 4.17 33.91
CA VAL A 42 -0.18 2.76 34.15
C VAL A 42 -1.60 2.46 33.72
N VAL A 43 -1.81 1.25 33.21
CA VAL A 43 -3.13 0.69 32.92
C VAL A 43 -3.44 -0.42 33.91
N THR A 44 -4.57 -0.30 34.58
CA THR A 44 -5.09 -1.33 35.49
C THR A 44 -6.53 -1.67 35.19
N SER A 45 -6.99 -2.85 35.58
CA SER A 45 -8.40 -3.25 35.58
C SER A 45 -8.76 -3.89 36.91
N ASP A 46 -9.98 -4.42 37.01
CA ASP A 46 -10.42 -5.21 38.17
C ASP A 46 -9.59 -6.50 38.36
N SER A 47 -8.80 -6.90 37.35
CA SER A 47 -7.89 -8.05 37.40
C SER A 47 -6.44 -7.67 37.73
N GLY A 48 -6.14 -6.39 37.99
CA GLY A 48 -4.79 -5.89 38.26
C GLY A 48 -4.16 -5.15 37.07
N PRO A 49 -2.82 -5.06 36.98
CA PRO A 49 -2.14 -4.44 35.85
C PRO A 49 -2.48 -5.12 34.52
N GLU A 50 -2.76 -4.33 33.48
CA GLU A 50 -3.10 -4.85 32.16
C GLU A 50 -1.86 -4.87 31.26
N ALA A 51 -1.25 -6.06 31.12
CA ALA A 51 -0.10 -6.26 30.24
C ALA A 51 -0.52 -6.51 28.78
N GLY A 52 0.26 -5.99 27.84
CA GLY A 52 0.06 -6.21 26.40
C GLY A 52 -1.25 -5.59 25.87
N VAL A 53 -1.68 -4.46 26.42
CA VAL A 53 -2.84 -3.70 25.90
C VAL A 53 -2.36 -2.43 25.21
N TRP A 54 -3.12 -1.94 24.25
CA TRP A 54 -2.83 -0.72 23.51
C TRP A 54 -3.34 0.50 24.28
N VAL A 55 -2.46 1.49 24.45
CA VAL A 55 -2.85 2.85 24.81
C VAL A 55 -2.85 3.68 23.53
N ILE A 56 -4.01 4.21 23.19
CA ILE A 56 -4.25 4.95 21.95
C ILE A 56 -4.49 6.41 22.32
N ALA A 57 -3.71 7.31 21.73
CA ALA A 57 -3.88 8.75 21.82
C ALA A 57 -4.26 9.32 20.44
N GLU A 58 -5.37 10.05 20.36
CA GLU A 58 -5.93 10.60 19.13
C GLU A 58 -6.14 12.11 19.27
N THR A 59 -5.80 12.87 18.24
CA THR A 59 -6.07 14.31 18.17
C THR A 59 -6.43 14.76 16.76
N ASP A 60 -7.31 15.77 16.71
CA ASP A 60 -7.66 16.52 15.50
C ASP A 60 -7.12 17.97 15.58
N GLU A 61 -6.28 18.30 16.58
CA GLU A 61 -5.67 19.63 16.73
C GLU A 61 -4.45 19.84 15.79
N THR A 62 -4.03 18.80 15.08
CA THR A 62 -2.96 18.84 14.05
C THR A 62 -3.56 18.98 12.64
N PRO A 63 -2.78 19.43 11.63
CA PRO A 63 -3.32 19.62 10.28
C PRO A 63 -3.93 18.36 9.64
N THR A 64 -3.40 17.18 9.96
CA THR A 64 -4.05 15.88 9.75
C THR A 64 -4.47 15.30 11.08
N LYS A 65 -5.52 14.48 11.11
CA LYS A 65 -5.80 13.64 12.28
C LYS A 65 -4.58 12.78 12.62
N LEU A 66 -4.15 12.82 13.87
CA LEU A 66 -2.95 12.14 14.36
C LEU A 66 -3.33 11.10 15.42
N VAL A 67 -2.83 9.88 15.25
CA VAL A 67 -2.99 8.80 16.24
C VAL A 67 -1.62 8.24 16.63
N LYS A 68 -1.39 8.11 17.94
CA LYS A 68 -0.23 7.43 18.54
C LYS A 68 -0.70 6.20 19.29
N ILE A 69 -0.08 5.05 19.05
CA ILE A 69 -0.42 3.80 19.73
C ILE A 69 0.85 3.18 20.30
N VAL A 70 0.79 2.81 21.58
CA VAL A 70 1.85 2.08 22.28
C VAL A 70 1.26 0.90 23.03
N VAL A 71 2.13 -0.01 23.48
CA VAL A 71 1.72 -1.22 24.20
C VAL A 71 2.23 -1.18 25.62
N THR A 72 1.42 -1.64 26.57
CA THR A 72 1.82 -1.72 27.99
C THR A 72 2.80 -2.86 28.26
N ASP A 73 3.71 -2.66 29.22
CA ASP A 73 4.62 -3.68 29.73
C ASP A 73 3.93 -4.70 30.67
N ASP A 74 4.71 -5.60 31.30
CA ASP A 74 4.19 -6.60 32.24
C ASP A 74 3.50 -5.99 33.48
N ASP A 75 3.89 -4.78 33.87
CA ASP A 75 3.34 -4.05 35.01
C ASP A 75 2.27 -3.03 34.58
N GLY A 76 1.79 -3.12 33.33
CA GLY A 76 0.78 -2.21 32.77
C GLY A 76 1.29 -0.81 32.48
N ARG A 77 2.60 -0.55 32.55
CA ARG A 77 3.19 0.78 32.29
C ARG A 77 3.24 1.06 30.80
N TYR A 78 3.04 2.32 30.43
CA TYR A 78 3.17 2.78 29.04
C TYR A 78 3.87 4.13 28.97
N LEU A 79 4.41 4.42 27.78
CA LEU A 79 4.97 5.71 27.41
C LEU A 79 4.57 6.01 25.98
N LEU A 80 3.83 7.10 25.77
CA LEU A 80 3.56 7.70 24.46
C LEU A 80 4.65 8.75 24.16
N PRO A 81 5.56 8.51 23.19
CA PRO A 81 6.68 9.40 22.92
C PRO A 81 6.38 10.40 21.79
N GLN A 82 7.17 11.48 21.73
CA GLN A 82 7.27 12.37 20.56
C GLN A 82 5.91 12.95 20.14
N LEU A 83 5.13 13.38 21.12
CA LEU A 83 3.83 14.00 20.89
C LEU A 83 3.99 15.51 20.70
N PRO A 84 3.30 16.12 19.71
CA PRO A 84 3.18 17.58 19.64
C PRO A 84 2.45 18.13 20.87
N ASP A 85 2.71 19.40 21.22
CA ASP A 85 2.07 20.10 22.34
C ASP A 85 0.61 20.49 22.02
N VAL A 86 -0.23 19.47 21.95
CA VAL A 86 -1.68 19.54 21.70
C VAL A 86 -2.43 18.62 22.66
N THR A 87 -3.75 18.72 22.65
CA THR A 87 -4.60 17.85 23.46
C THR A 87 -4.89 16.53 22.75
N PHE A 88 -4.86 15.44 23.50
CA PHE A 88 -5.22 14.11 23.03
C PHE A 88 -6.42 13.55 23.77
N ASN A 89 -7.26 12.81 23.06
CA ASN A 89 -8.17 11.84 23.63
C ASN A 89 -7.46 10.50 23.75
N ILE A 90 -7.39 9.94 24.95
CA ILE A 90 -6.57 8.78 25.28
C ILE A 90 -7.44 7.66 25.87
N TRP A 91 -7.32 6.44 25.37
CA TRP A 91 -8.05 5.29 25.87
C TRP A 91 -7.27 3.99 25.73
N VAL A 92 -7.78 2.95 26.36
CA VAL A 92 -7.20 1.61 26.38
C VAL A 92 -8.04 0.68 25.51
N ARG A 93 -7.35 -0.13 24.69
CA ARG A 93 -7.92 -1.24 23.93
C ARG A 93 -7.06 -2.48 24.15
N GLY A 94 -7.64 -3.67 24.25
CA GLY A 94 -6.86 -4.90 24.39
C GLY A 94 -7.72 -6.14 24.26
N TYR A 95 -7.20 -7.25 23.71
CA TYR A 95 -7.98 -8.48 23.58
C TYR A 95 -8.45 -8.99 24.95
N GLY A 96 -9.73 -9.39 25.03
CA GLY A 96 -10.43 -9.68 26.30
C GLY A 96 -11.02 -8.45 27.00
N LEU A 97 -10.82 -7.24 26.46
CA LEU A 97 -11.40 -5.98 26.95
C LEU A 97 -12.39 -5.40 25.94
N VAL A 98 -13.18 -4.44 26.40
CA VAL A 98 -13.81 -3.42 25.54
C VAL A 98 -13.03 -2.11 25.65
N ASP A 99 -13.21 -1.22 24.69
CA ASP A 99 -12.59 0.11 24.75
C ASP A 99 -12.97 0.83 26.05
N SER A 100 -11.98 1.39 26.72
CA SER A 100 -12.22 2.22 27.91
C SER A 100 -12.88 3.55 27.52
N ALA A 101 -13.41 4.26 28.52
CA ALA A 101 -13.74 5.67 28.34
C ALA A 101 -12.48 6.46 27.93
N LYS A 102 -12.67 7.46 27.08
CA LYS A 102 -11.61 8.40 26.66
C LYS A 102 -11.33 9.38 27.80
N VAL A 103 -10.04 9.61 28.07
CA VAL A 103 -9.52 10.60 29.02
C VAL A 103 -8.70 11.62 28.23
N THR A 104 -8.81 12.90 28.61
CA THR A 104 -8.03 13.96 27.97
C THR A 104 -6.64 14.05 28.59
N GLY A 105 -5.60 14.23 27.78
CA GLY A 105 -4.22 14.42 28.24
C GLY A 105 -3.38 15.27 27.29
N ARG A 106 -2.27 15.78 27.80
CA ARG A 106 -1.27 16.58 27.06
C ARG A 106 0.15 16.12 27.42
N PRO A 107 1.16 16.40 26.58
CA PRO A 107 2.54 16.10 26.91
C PRO A 107 2.96 16.67 28.28
N GLY A 108 3.60 15.85 29.10
CA GLY A 108 3.96 16.12 30.49
C GLY A 108 3.04 15.45 31.51
N ASP A 109 1.87 14.97 31.10
CA ASP A 109 0.93 14.30 31.99
C ASP A 109 1.37 12.87 32.37
N GLU A 110 1.02 12.49 33.60
CA GLU A 110 1.04 11.11 34.07
C GLU A 110 -0.39 10.63 34.33
N LEU A 111 -0.89 9.68 33.53
CA LEU A 111 -2.30 9.27 33.55
C LEU A 111 -2.47 7.81 33.97
N ALA A 112 -3.20 7.60 35.05
CA ALA A 112 -3.71 6.28 35.42
C ALA A 112 -4.96 5.97 34.58
N LEU A 113 -4.85 4.99 33.69
CA LEU A 113 -5.94 4.55 32.81
C LEU A 113 -6.56 3.25 33.33
N ARG A 114 -7.85 3.06 33.06
CA ARG A 114 -8.59 1.86 33.47
C ARG A 114 -9.03 1.04 32.27
N GLY A 115 -8.51 -0.18 32.15
CA GLY A 115 -9.03 -1.19 31.22
C GLY A 115 -10.40 -1.69 31.68
N VAL A 116 -11.27 -2.05 30.73
CA VAL A 116 -12.63 -2.53 30.99
C VAL A 116 -12.76 -3.94 30.46
N LEU A 117 -12.95 -4.91 31.36
CA LEU A 117 -13.14 -6.32 30.98
C LEU A 117 -14.37 -6.45 30.07
N ALA A 118 -14.25 -7.25 29.02
CA ALA A 118 -15.39 -7.50 28.14
C ALA A 118 -16.47 -8.31 28.89
N PRO A 119 -17.75 -7.89 28.86
CA PRO A 119 -18.82 -8.61 29.54
C PRO A 119 -19.08 -10.00 28.96
N THR A 120 -18.86 -10.16 27.66
CA THR A 120 -19.07 -11.41 26.92
C THR A 120 -17.94 -11.67 25.92
N PRO A 121 -17.76 -12.93 25.46
CA PRO A 121 -16.84 -13.23 24.37
C PRO A 121 -17.14 -12.46 23.08
N SER A 122 -18.42 -12.20 22.78
CA SER A 122 -18.84 -11.40 21.63
C SER A 122 -18.40 -9.95 21.75
N ASP A 123 -18.51 -9.35 22.95
CA ASP A 123 -18.01 -8.00 23.20
C ASP A 123 -16.49 -7.91 23.04
N ALA A 124 -15.74 -8.91 23.53
CA ALA A 124 -14.30 -8.98 23.36
C ALA A 124 -13.90 -9.07 21.88
N ALA A 125 -14.65 -9.84 21.09
CA ALA A 125 -14.33 -10.12 19.70
C ALA A 125 -14.52 -8.91 18.77
N LYS A 126 -15.27 -7.87 19.18
CA LYS A 126 -15.54 -6.67 18.37
C LYS A 126 -14.26 -5.96 17.90
N ILE A 127 -13.20 -6.02 18.69
CA ILE A 127 -11.89 -5.41 18.39
C ILE A 127 -10.90 -6.41 17.77
N TYR A 128 -11.29 -7.67 17.55
CA TYR A 128 -10.40 -8.66 16.94
C TYR A 128 -10.11 -8.30 15.48
N PRO A 129 -8.90 -8.61 14.99
CA PRO A 129 -8.51 -8.29 13.63
C PRO A 129 -9.46 -8.90 12.59
N ALA A 130 -9.64 -8.21 11.46
CA ALA A 130 -10.54 -8.65 10.40
C ALA A 130 -10.23 -10.08 9.90
N ASN A 131 -8.95 -10.46 9.80
CA ASN A 131 -8.56 -11.80 9.37
C ASN A 131 -9.00 -12.91 10.34
N TYR A 132 -9.20 -12.64 11.63
CA TYR A 132 -9.75 -13.62 12.57
C TYR A 132 -11.23 -13.85 12.30
N TRP A 133 -12.00 -12.78 12.11
CA TRP A 133 -13.40 -12.89 11.69
C TRP A 133 -13.54 -13.60 10.34
N TYR A 134 -12.65 -13.28 9.40
CA TYR A 134 -12.64 -13.93 8.10
C TYR A 134 -12.23 -15.40 8.17
N SER A 135 -11.49 -15.84 9.18
CA SER A 135 -11.14 -17.26 9.35
C SER A 135 -12.33 -18.17 9.65
N LEU A 136 -13.49 -17.61 10.03
CA LEU A 136 -14.72 -18.35 10.22
C LEU A 136 -15.38 -18.76 8.89
N ILE A 137 -14.96 -18.19 7.76
CA ILE A 137 -15.57 -18.48 6.47
C ILE A 137 -15.29 -19.93 6.04
N GLU A 138 -16.35 -20.64 5.66
CA GLU A 138 -16.24 -22.03 5.19
C GLU A 138 -16.30 -22.09 3.67
N VAL A 139 -15.14 -22.32 3.04
CA VAL A 139 -15.07 -22.54 1.59
C VAL A 139 -15.63 -23.91 1.21
N PRO A 140 -16.17 -24.11 -0.02
CA PRO A 140 -16.65 -25.41 -0.48
C PRO A 140 -15.59 -26.51 -0.33
N ASP A 141 -16.02 -27.73 -0.04
CA ASP A 141 -15.14 -28.86 0.20
C ASP A 141 -14.34 -29.24 -1.05
N LYS A 142 -13.15 -29.80 -0.85
CA LYS A 142 -12.30 -30.25 -1.97
C LYS A 142 -13.01 -31.26 -2.89
N SER A 143 -13.90 -32.09 -2.34
CA SER A 143 -14.68 -33.07 -3.08
C SER A 143 -15.76 -32.48 -3.98
N GLU A 144 -16.09 -31.19 -3.83
CA GLU A 144 -17.06 -30.50 -4.68
C GLU A 144 -16.45 -29.99 -6.00
N PHE A 145 -15.14 -30.16 -6.21
CA PHE A 145 -14.47 -29.69 -7.41
C PHE A 145 -14.14 -30.86 -8.36
N PRO A 146 -14.13 -30.63 -9.69
CA PRO A 146 -14.35 -29.35 -10.38
C PRO A 146 -15.82 -28.88 -10.33
N GLY A 147 -16.04 -27.58 -10.54
CA GLY A 147 -17.39 -27.05 -10.66
C GLY A 147 -18.16 -27.68 -11.82
N THR A 148 -19.46 -27.91 -11.64
CA THR A 148 -20.33 -28.55 -12.64
C THR A 148 -21.44 -27.63 -13.15
N GLY A 149 -21.40 -26.35 -12.78
CA GLY A 149 -22.31 -25.32 -13.26
C GLY A 149 -23.67 -25.30 -12.54
N PRO A 150 -24.60 -24.42 -12.98
CA PRO A 150 -25.88 -24.20 -12.32
C PRO A 150 -26.78 -25.44 -12.23
N GLU A 151 -26.73 -26.33 -13.22
CA GLU A 151 -27.50 -27.58 -13.24
C GLU A 151 -26.86 -28.70 -12.39
N GLY A 152 -25.64 -28.48 -11.90
CA GLY A 152 -24.90 -29.41 -11.05
C GLY A 152 -24.76 -28.89 -9.62
N ASN A 153 -23.52 -28.74 -9.15
CA ASN A 153 -23.21 -28.26 -7.79
C ASN A 153 -23.27 -26.73 -7.63
N GLY A 154 -23.68 -26.00 -8.67
CA GLY A 154 -23.77 -24.54 -8.64
C GLY A 154 -22.43 -23.80 -8.67
N ILE A 155 -21.29 -24.52 -8.66
CA ILE A 155 -19.95 -23.94 -8.78
C ILE A 155 -19.61 -23.75 -10.26
N SER A 156 -19.05 -22.60 -10.61
CA SER A 156 -18.57 -22.31 -11.96
C SER A 156 -17.60 -23.40 -12.47
N PRO A 157 -17.78 -23.92 -13.70
CA PRO A 157 -16.85 -24.90 -14.28
C PRO A 157 -15.40 -24.43 -14.42
N ALA A 158 -15.17 -23.10 -14.38
CA ALA A 158 -13.82 -22.53 -14.37
C ALA A 158 -13.11 -22.73 -13.01
N MET A 159 -13.84 -23.05 -11.93
CA MET A 159 -13.27 -23.40 -10.64
C MET A 159 -12.91 -24.88 -10.66
N THR A 160 -11.71 -25.19 -11.14
CA THR A 160 -11.25 -26.58 -11.32
C THR A 160 -10.80 -27.25 -10.03
N SER A 161 -10.55 -26.47 -8.96
CA SER A 161 -10.17 -26.95 -7.64
C SER A 161 -10.51 -25.94 -6.54
N GLN A 162 -10.52 -26.38 -5.29
CA GLN A 162 -10.66 -25.50 -4.12
C GLN A 162 -9.54 -24.43 -4.08
N ALA A 163 -8.34 -24.74 -4.58
CA ALA A 163 -7.26 -23.77 -4.64
C ALA A 163 -7.59 -22.59 -5.57
N VAL A 164 -8.25 -22.85 -6.71
CA VAL A 164 -8.71 -21.79 -7.63
C VAL A 164 -9.84 -20.96 -6.99
N TRP A 165 -10.71 -21.58 -6.19
CA TRP A 165 -11.72 -20.87 -5.40
C TRP A 165 -11.07 -19.92 -4.37
N VAL A 166 -10.11 -20.42 -3.58
CA VAL A 166 -9.38 -19.62 -2.59
C VAL A 166 -8.58 -18.51 -3.26
N ASP A 167 -7.92 -18.80 -4.39
CA ASP A 167 -7.23 -17.79 -5.20
C ASP A 167 -8.18 -16.67 -5.63
N ARG A 168 -9.38 -17.02 -6.09
CA ARG A 168 -10.41 -16.02 -6.45
C ARG A 168 -10.85 -15.20 -5.23
N MET A 169 -10.98 -15.78 -4.05
CA MET A 169 -11.27 -15.00 -2.83
C MET A 169 -10.15 -14.02 -2.49
N LYS A 170 -8.89 -14.46 -2.61
CA LYS A 170 -7.71 -13.64 -2.35
C LYS A 170 -7.55 -12.51 -3.38
N GLN A 171 -7.39 -12.86 -4.65
CA GLN A 171 -7.13 -11.89 -5.72
C GLN A 171 -8.38 -11.14 -6.21
N GLY A 172 -9.57 -11.72 -6.04
CA GLY A 172 -10.82 -11.16 -6.53
C GLY A 172 -11.61 -10.35 -5.49
N CYS A 173 -11.37 -10.58 -4.19
CA CYS A 173 -12.05 -9.84 -3.11
C CYS A 173 -11.04 -9.20 -2.16
N GLN A 174 -10.16 -9.97 -1.52
CA GLN A 174 -9.26 -9.46 -0.48
C GLN A 174 -8.25 -8.42 -0.99
N LEU A 175 -7.91 -8.47 -2.28
CA LEU A 175 -7.08 -7.46 -2.94
C LEU A 175 -7.65 -6.04 -2.79
N CYS A 176 -8.97 -5.88 -2.79
CA CYS A 176 -9.65 -4.59 -2.75
C CYS A 176 -10.41 -4.33 -1.43
N HIS A 177 -10.67 -5.37 -0.64
CA HIS A 177 -11.55 -5.31 0.51
C HIS A 177 -10.92 -5.99 1.71
N GLN A 178 -10.87 -5.30 2.85
CA GLN A 178 -10.52 -5.91 4.11
C GLN A 178 -11.71 -6.72 4.65
N LEU A 179 -11.79 -8.00 4.25
CA LEU A 179 -12.85 -8.90 4.69
C LEU A 179 -12.69 -9.28 6.18
N GLY A 180 -13.81 -9.30 6.89
CA GLY A 180 -13.90 -9.59 8.33
C GLY A 180 -13.94 -8.34 9.22
N THR A 181 -13.87 -7.14 8.64
CA THR A 181 -14.31 -5.90 9.31
C THR A 181 -15.81 -5.96 9.60
N ARG A 182 -16.32 -5.15 10.55
CA ARG A 182 -17.74 -5.11 10.90
C ARG A 182 -18.63 -4.97 9.65
N ILE A 183 -18.32 -3.98 8.81
CA ILE A 183 -19.02 -3.67 7.57
C ILE A 183 -19.04 -4.82 6.54
N THR A 184 -18.01 -5.67 6.51
CA THR A 184 -17.94 -6.78 5.54
C THR A 184 -18.50 -8.09 6.07
N ARG A 185 -18.51 -8.30 7.40
CA ARG A 185 -19.01 -9.54 8.02
C ARG A 185 -20.47 -9.45 8.49
N GLU A 186 -20.93 -8.26 8.86
CA GLU A 186 -22.31 -7.97 9.27
C GLU A 186 -23.06 -7.24 8.14
N ILE A 187 -24.40 -7.15 8.24
CA ILE A 187 -25.26 -6.37 7.35
C ILE A 187 -26.19 -5.52 8.23
N ASP A 188 -26.01 -4.19 8.18
CA ASP A 188 -26.76 -3.27 9.06
C ASP A 188 -28.26 -3.17 8.69
N HIS A 189 -28.61 -3.36 7.43
CA HIS A 189 -29.97 -3.20 6.87
C HIS A 189 -30.57 -4.52 6.39
N VAL A 190 -30.27 -5.63 7.06
CA VAL A 190 -30.71 -6.96 6.61
C VAL A 190 -32.25 -7.07 6.56
N ASP A 191 -32.95 -6.37 7.45
CA ASP A 191 -34.41 -6.34 7.54
C ASP A 191 -35.10 -5.72 6.30
N GLU A 192 -34.34 -5.03 5.43
CA GLU A 192 -34.83 -4.50 4.15
C GLU A 192 -34.84 -5.55 3.03
N PHE A 193 -34.36 -6.77 3.32
CA PHE A 193 -34.23 -7.86 2.36
C PHE A 193 -34.93 -9.13 2.86
N ASP A 194 -35.37 -9.98 1.93
CA ASP A 194 -36.02 -11.25 2.27
C ASP A 194 -35.08 -12.24 2.99
N SER A 195 -33.76 -12.06 2.87
CA SER A 195 -32.74 -12.91 3.49
C SER A 195 -31.36 -12.25 3.46
N THR A 196 -30.44 -12.75 4.30
CA THR A 196 -29.00 -12.42 4.26
C THR A 196 -28.38 -12.68 2.89
N LEU A 197 -28.83 -13.73 2.18
CA LEU A 197 -28.39 -14.02 0.81
C LEU A 197 -28.79 -12.92 -0.16
N ALA A 198 -30.04 -12.44 -0.11
CA ALA A 198 -30.53 -11.35 -0.95
C ALA A 198 -29.79 -10.03 -0.63
N ALA A 199 -29.51 -9.78 0.65
CA ALA A 199 -28.72 -8.64 1.08
C ALA A 199 -27.27 -8.69 0.57
N TRP A 200 -26.62 -9.86 0.58
CA TRP A 200 -25.31 -10.06 -0.04
C TRP A 200 -25.32 -9.87 -1.56
N ASP A 201 -26.38 -10.34 -2.22
CA ASP A 201 -26.55 -10.18 -3.66
C ASP A 201 -26.63 -8.71 -4.04
N HIS A 202 -27.38 -7.92 -3.27
CA HIS A 202 -27.46 -6.48 -3.43
C HIS A 202 -26.13 -5.80 -3.12
N ARG A 203 -25.46 -6.15 -2.00
CA ARG A 203 -24.18 -5.57 -1.56
C ARG A 203 -23.12 -5.56 -2.67
N VAL A 204 -22.94 -6.69 -3.36
CA VAL A 204 -21.92 -6.79 -4.42
C VAL A 204 -22.26 -5.98 -5.69
N GLN A 205 -23.44 -5.35 -5.75
CA GLN A 205 -23.87 -4.47 -6.83
C GLN A 205 -23.77 -2.98 -6.47
N THR A 206 -23.51 -2.65 -5.20
CA THR A 206 -23.53 -1.26 -4.71
C THR A 206 -22.30 -0.45 -5.12
N GLY A 207 -22.53 0.85 -5.33
CA GLY A 207 -21.51 1.86 -5.57
C GLY A 207 -20.85 1.79 -6.95
N GLN A 208 -19.91 2.71 -7.19
CA GLN A 208 -19.24 2.91 -8.47
C GLN A 208 -18.49 1.67 -9.00
N ARG A 209 -18.06 0.76 -8.12
CA ARG A 209 -17.39 -0.51 -8.49
C ARG A 209 -18.34 -1.72 -8.53
N GLY A 210 -19.63 -1.52 -8.29
CA GLY A 210 -20.65 -2.58 -8.18
C GLY A 210 -20.68 -3.54 -9.36
N ALA A 211 -20.56 -3.06 -10.60
CA ALA A 211 -20.53 -3.94 -11.77
C ALA A 211 -19.35 -4.93 -11.76
N SER A 212 -18.18 -4.50 -11.26
CA SER A 212 -16.99 -5.36 -11.16
C SER A 212 -17.14 -6.38 -10.03
N MET A 213 -17.63 -5.96 -8.86
CA MET A 213 -17.89 -6.85 -7.73
C MET A 213 -18.97 -7.89 -8.08
N ASN A 214 -20.06 -7.46 -8.72
CA ASN A 214 -21.15 -8.33 -9.20
C ASN A 214 -20.64 -9.38 -10.21
N SER A 215 -19.79 -8.97 -11.15
CA SER A 215 -19.14 -9.89 -12.09
C SER A 215 -18.17 -10.85 -11.39
N GLY A 216 -17.45 -10.36 -10.39
CA GLY A 216 -16.55 -11.16 -9.55
C GLY A 216 -17.31 -12.27 -8.82
N MET A 217 -18.45 -11.96 -8.22
CA MET A 217 -19.30 -12.94 -7.53
C MET A 217 -19.81 -14.02 -8.50
N SER A 218 -20.25 -13.64 -9.70
CA SER A 218 -20.73 -14.60 -10.70
C SER A 218 -19.68 -15.63 -11.14
N ARG A 219 -18.37 -15.31 -11.04
CA ARG A 219 -17.29 -16.24 -11.39
C ARG A 219 -17.16 -17.44 -10.46
N PHE A 220 -17.69 -17.36 -9.24
CA PHE A 220 -17.75 -18.50 -8.33
C PHE A 220 -18.85 -19.50 -8.72
N GLY A 221 -19.86 -19.06 -9.47
CA GLY A 221 -21.18 -19.68 -9.47
C GLY A 221 -22.05 -18.94 -8.47
N ARG A 222 -22.82 -17.96 -8.96
CA ARG A 222 -23.41 -16.85 -8.18
C ARG A 222 -24.05 -17.30 -6.88
N GLU A 223 -25.04 -18.18 -6.96
CA GLU A 223 -25.80 -18.63 -5.79
C GLU A 223 -24.92 -19.36 -4.77
N ARG A 224 -24.00 -20.23 -5.24
CA ARG A 224 -23.09 -20.97 -4.36
C ARG A 224 -22.12 -20.05 -3.63
N GLY A 225 -21.59 -19.04 -4.33
CA GLY A 225 -20.72 -18.01 -3.75
C GLY A 225 -21.45 -17.14 -2.73
N LEU A 226 -22.63 -16.64 -3.07
CA LEU A 226 -23.45 -15.82 -2.17
C LEU A 226 -23.85 -16.57 -0.91
N ARG A 227 -24.25 -17.84 -1.05
CA ARG A 227 -24.63 -18.68 0.10
C ARG A 227 -23.47 -18.84 1.10
N MET A 228 -22.23 -18.98 0.63
CA MET A 228 -21.06 -19.05 1.50
C MET A 228 -20.90 -17.78 2.36
N PHE A 229 -21.01 -16.60 1.75
CA PHE A 229 -20.90 -15.34 2.49
C PHE A 229 -22.11 -15.06 3.39
N ALA A 230 -23.31 -15.45 2.94
CA ALA A 230 -24.52 -15.32 3.74
C ALA A 230 -24.48 -16.22 4.99
N ASP A 231 -24.09 -17.48 4.84
CA ASP A 231 -23.92 -18.42 5.96
C ASP A 231 -22.88 -17.91 6.97
N TRP A 232 -21.75 -17.39 6.49
CA TRP A 232 -20.74 -16.77 7.34
C TRP A 232 -21.29 -15.59 8.14
N THR A 233 -22.07 -14.71 7.52
CA THR A 233 -22.74 -13.59 8.20
C THR A 233 -23.79 -14.08 9.21
N ASP A 234 -24.62 -15.07 8.83
CA ASP A 234 -25.69 -15.60 9.67
C ASP A 234 -25.14 -16.30 10.92
N ARG A 235 -24.04 -17.06 10.80
CA ARG A 235 -23.37 -17.68 11.94
C ARG A 235 -22.79 -16.67 12.91
N ILE A 236 -22.17 -15.60 12.40
CA ILE A 236 -21.68 -14.48 13.21
C ILE A 236 -22.84 -13.81 13.94
N ALA A 237 -23.95 -13.52 13.23
CA ALA A 237 -25.16 -12.97 13.84
C ALA A 237 -25.77 -13.91 14.89
N GLY A 238 -25.65 -15.22 14.69
CA GLY A 238 -26.01 -16.28 15.64
C GLY A 238 -25.10 -16.39 16.86
N GLY A 239 -24.05 -15.57 16.97
CA GLY A 239 -23.16 -15.50 18.13
C GLY A 239 -21.84 -16.25 17.98
N GLU A 240 -21.50 -16.74 16.78
CA GLU A 240 -20.18 -17.29 16.54
C GLU A 240 -19.09 -16.21 16.65
N VAL A 241 -18.01 -16.54 17.36
CA VAL A 241 -16.85 -15.68 17.55
C VAL A 241 -15.57 -16.42 17.17
N PRO A 242 -14.58 -15.75 16.57
CA PRO A 242 -13.32 -16.41 16.23
C PRO A 242 -12.47 -16.65 17.49
N PRO A 243 -11.42 -17.49 17.37
CA PRO A 243 -10.48 -17.70 18.46
C PRO A 243 -9.91 -16.39 18.99
N THR A 244 -9.69 -16.30 20.30
CA THR A 244 -9.09 -15.09 20.90
C THR A 244 -7.64 -14.94 20.42
N PRO A 245 -7.27 -13.81 19.79
CA PRO A 245 -5.89 -13.58 19.40
C PRO A 245 -5.00 -13.39 20.65
N PRO A 246 -3.71 -13.72 20.56
CA PRO A 246 -2.77 -13.44 21.63
C PRO A 246 -2.57 -11.93 21.79
N ARG A 247 -2.38 -11.47 23.03
CA ARG A 247 -1.91 -10.10 23.30
C ARG A 247 -0.40 -9.99 22.96
N PRO A 248 0.09 -8.82 22.52
CA PRO A 248 1.51 -8.61 22.33
C PRO A 248 2.33 -8.94 23.58
N SER A 249 3.48 -9.57 23.38
CA SER A 249 4.38 -9.97 24.46
C SER A 249 5.85 -9.79 24.09
N GLY A 250 6.73 -9.72 25.10
CA GLY A 250 8.17 -9.55 24.88
C GLY A 250 8.48 -8.33 24.01
N ILE A 251 9.25 -8.54 22.94
CA ILE A 251 9.71 -7.45 22.06
C ILE A 251 8.58 -6.76 21.27
N GLU A 252 7.45 -7.43 21.07
CA GLU A 252 6.29 -6.86 20.36
C GLU A 252 5.73 -5.63 21.07
N ARG A 253 5.94 -5.53 22.39
CA ARG A 253 5.49 -4.40 23.21
C ARG A 253 6.30 -3.12 23.03
N ASN A 254 7.45 -3.22 22.36
CA ASN A 254 8.29 -2.06 22.04
C ASN A 254 7.80 -1.31 20.78
N LEU A 255 6.74 -1.79 20.13
CA LEU A 255 6.18 -1.16 18.95
C LEU A 255 5.50 0.17 19.31
N VAL A 256 5.85 1.21 18.56
CA VAL A 256 5.20 2.52 18.60
C VAL A 256 4.64 2.80 17.22
N LEU A 257 3.33 2.99 17.13
CA LEU A 257 2.67 3.37 15.88
C LEU A 257 2.34 4.85 15.91
N THR A 258 2.68 5.56 14.85
CA THR A 258 2.23 6.93 14.58
C THR A 258 1.50 6.89 13.25
N MET A 259 0.27 7.39 13.22
CA MET A 259 -0.61 7.32 12.07
C MET A 259 -1.14 8.71 11.76
N TRP A 260 -1.09 9.08 10.48
CA TRP A 260 -1.62 10.32 9.94
C TRP A 260 -2.77 10.00 9.01
N ASP A 261 -3.85 10.77 9.10
CA ASP A 261 -4.87 10.77 8.07
C ASP A 261 -4.39 11.61 6.89
N TRP A 262 -3.76 10.93 5.94
CA TRP A 262 -3.12 11.52 4.77
C TRP A 262 -4.02 11.73 3.56
N GLY A 263 -5.23 11.18 3.54
CA GLY A 263 -6.15 11.25 2.41
C GLY A 263 -7.39 12.08 2.71
N THR A 264 -8.32 12.11 1.75
CA THR A 264 -9.68 12.62 1.94
C THR A 264 -10.65 11.46 2.20
N PRO A 265 -11.87 11.71 2.71
CA PRO A 265 -12.85 10.64 2.95
C PRO A 265 -13.19 9.77 1.73
N THR A 266 -12.97 10.29 0.52
CA THR A 266 -13.22 9.59 -0.75
C THR A 266 -11.93 9.22 -1.47
N ALA A 267 -10.76 9.40 -0.87
CA ALA A 267 -9.50 9.14 -1.55
C ALA A 267 -9.33 7.67 -1.97
N TYR A 268 -8.76 7.45 -3.14
CA TYR A 268 -8.31 6.13 -3.58
C TYR A 268 -6.78 6.15 -3.68
N ILE A 269 -6.13 6.29 -2.52
CA ILE A 269 -4.68 6.14 -2.40
C ILE A 269 -4.30 4.70 -2.74
N HIS A 270 -3.46 4.55 -3.76
CA HIS A 270 -3.12 3.22 -4.28
C HIS A 270 -1.76 2.70 -3.78
N ASP A 271 -0.74 3.55 -3.84
CA ASP A 271 0.65 3.22 -3.49
C ASP A 271 1.35 4.45 -2.89
N GLU A 272 2.46 4.21 -2.18
CA GLU A 272 3.32 5.23 -1.56
C GLU A 272 4.82 4.98 -1.80
N ILE A 273 5.63 6.03 -1.64
CA ILE A 273 7.09 5.98 -1.61
C ILE A 273 7.63 6.96 -0.58
N VAL A 274 8.65 6.50 0.16
CA VAL A 274 9.32 7.30 1.20
C VAL A 274 10.73 7.72 0.82
N THR A 275 11.41 7.01 -0.09
CA THR A 275 12.80 7.31 -0.51
C THR A 275 13.20 6.48 -1.73
N ASP A 276 14.36 6.73 -2.33
CA ASP A 276 14.95 5.83 -3.32
C ASP A 276 15.34 4.53 -2.62
N LYS A 277 14.81 3.40 -3.10
CA LYS A 277 15.07 2.08 -2.51
C LYS A 277 16.55 1.69 -2.54
N ARG A 278 17.34 2.27 -3.44
CA ARG A 278 18.79 2.03 -3.58
C ARG A 278 19.61 2.85 -2.57
N ASN A 279 19.07 3.97 -2.10
CA ASN A 279 19.71 4.80 -1.08
C ASN A 279 18.67 5.50 -0.19
N PRO A 280 18.39 4.98 1.01
CA PRO A 280 17.36 5.54 1.88
C PRO A 280 17.68 6.91 2.47
N GLN A 281 18.90 7.43 2.23
CA GLN A 281 19.29 8.78 2.69
C GLN A 281 18.78 9.89 1.76
N VAL A 282 18.29 9.56 0.55
CA VAL A 282 17.84 10.56 -0.43
C VAL A 282 16.70 11.43 0.09
N ASN A 283 15.81 10.85 0.92
CA ASN A 283 14.66 11.55 1.49
C ASN A 283 14.56 11.32 3.00
N ALA A 284 15.71 11.29 3.68
CA ALA A 284 15.76 11.14 5.13
C ALA A 284 14.98 12.26 5.83
N ASN A 285 14.04 11.89 6.69
CA ASN A 285 13.09 12.80 7.37
C ASN A 285 12.25 13.67 6.42
N GLY A 286 12.19 13.33 5.14
CA GLY A 286 11.37 14.04 4.17
C GLY A 286 9.91 13.60 4.19
N PRO A 287 9.06 14.23 3.36
CA PRO A 287 7.67 13.84 3.23
C PRO A 287 7.51 12.47 2.57
N VAL A 288 6.39 11.84 2.85
CA VAL A 288 5.90 10.62 2.19
C VAL A 288 5.07 11.03 0.99
N TYR A 289 5.28 10.36 -0.15
CA TYR A 289 4.59 10.64 -1.39
C TYR A 289 3.70 9.47 -1.78
N SER A 290 2.43 9.74 -2.05
CA SER A 290 1.46 8.75 -2.47
C SER A 290 0.66 9.24 -3.66
N VAL A 291 -0.10 8.37 -4.30
CA VAL A 291 -0.93 8.76 -5.44
C VAL A 291 -2.38 8.35 -5.25
N ASP A 292 -3.28 9.30 -5.46
CA ASP A 292 -4.71 9.07 -5.49
C ASP A 292 -5.16 8.76 -6.91
N ALA A 293 -5.39 7.47 -7.18
CA ALA A 293 -5.81 7.03 -8.48
C ALA A 293 -7.23 7.54 -8.82
N GLY A 294 -8.08 7.75 -7.81
CA GLY A 294 -9.47 8.18 -7.95
C GLY A 294 -9.62 9.67 -8.24
N HIS A 295 -8.80 10.49 -7.58
CA HIS A 295 -8.82 11.95 -7.74
C HIS A 295 -7.75 12.50 -8.69
N GLY A 296 -6.83 11.67 -9.17
CA GLY A 296 -5.80 12.10 -10.12
C GLY A 296 -4.71 12.98 -9.50
N THR A 297 -4.41 12.80 -8.21
CA THR A 297 -3.52 13.66 -7.44
C THR A 297 -2.27 12.93 -6.94
N LEU A 298 -1.19 13.69 -6.77
CA LEU A 298 -0.06 13.33 -5.91
C LEU A 298 -0.38 13.82 -4.51
N VAL A 299 -0.30 12.93 -3.52
CA VAL A 299 -0.51 13.23 -2.11
C VAL A 299 0.84 13.31 -1.43
N ILE A 300 1.08 14.39 -0.70
CA ILE A 300 2.34 14.66 -0.01
C ILE A 300 2.05 14.84 1.47
N THR A 301 2.51 13.91 2.29
CA THR A 301 2.34 13.95 3.75
C THR A 301 3.68 14.23 4.40
N ASP A 302 3.79 15.29 5.18
CA ASP A 302 4.97 15.58 6.00
C ASP A 302 4.72 15.11 7.44
N PRO A 303 5.36 14.00 7.87
CA PRO A 303 5.21 13.47 9.22
C PRO A 303 5.74 14.42 10.30
N ASN A 304 6.66 15.34 9.97
CA ASN A 304 7.25 16.26 10.94
C ASN A 304 6.30 17.41 11.29
N THR A 305 5.49 17.84 10.31
CA THR A 305 4.50 18.91 10.50
C THR A 305 3.08 18.40 10.67
N ASN A 306 2.86 17.08 10.58
CA ASN A 306 1.55 16.44 10.62
C ASN A 306 0.58 17.03 9.59
N ALA A 307 1.07 17.29 8.36
CA ALA A 307 0.31 17.94 7.30
C ALA A 307 0.28 17.09 6.03
N SER A 308 -0.84 17.10 5.32
CA SER A 308 -0.98 16.49 3.99
C SER A 308 -1.48 17.52 3.00
N THR A 309 -1.00 17.45 1.76
CA THR A 309 -1.49 18.24 0.63
C THR A 309 -1.65 17.37 -0.61
N GLU A 310 -2.59 17.73 -1.47
CA GLU A 310 -2.80 17.08 -2.76
C GLU A 310 -2.43 18.03 -3.90
N LEU A 311 -1.73 17.51 -4.91
CA LEU A 311 -1.39 18.22 -6.15
C LEU A 311 -2.04 17.50 -7.32
N THR A 312 -2.88 18.19 -8.09
CA THR A 312 -3.45 17.64 -9.33
C THR A 312 -2.34 17.33 -10.33
N ILE A 313 -2.29 16.08 -10.79
CA ILE A 313 -1.33 15.65 -11.81
C ILE A 313 -1.88 16.05 -13.18
N PRO A 314 -1.15 16.86 -13.96
CA PRO A 314 -1.64 17.34 -15.24
C PRO A 314 -1.65 16.25 -16.33
N VAL A 315 -2.40 16.51 -17.38
CA VAL A 315 -2.39 15.76 -18.65
C VAL A 315 -2.04 16.71 -19.80
N ARG A 316 -1.59 16.19 -20.96
CA ARG A 316 -1.17 17.03 -22.11
C ARG A 316 -2.32 17.47 -23.02
N VAL A 317 -3.46 16.80 -22.92
CA VAL A 317 -4.64 17.03 -23.77
C VAL A 317 -5.78 17.60 -22.95
N ASP A 318 -6.88 18.00 -23.59
CA ASP A 318 -8.11 18.33 -22.87
C ASP A 318 -8.56 17.12 -22.02
N PRO A 319 -8.60 17.25 -20.67
CA PRO A 319 -8.91 16.13 -19.79
C PRO A 319 -10.29 15.52 -20.05
N GLU A 320 -11.25 16.28 -20.59
CA GLU A 320 -12.59 15.75 -20.91
C GLU A 320 -12.58 14.76 -22.08
N THR A 321 -11.50 14.72 -22.86
CA THR A 321 -11.31 13.72 -23.93
C THR A 321 -10.77 12.38 -23.39
N LEU A 322 -10.37 12.34 -22.12
CA LEU A 322 -9.77 11.15 -21.51
C LEU A 322 -10.83 10.27 -20.86
N VAL A 323 -10.74 8.98 -21.15
CA VAL A 323 -11.63 7.97 -20.56
C VAL A 323 -11.05 7.49 -19.24
N SER A 324 -11.78 7.74 -18.16
CA SER A 324 -11.48 7.21 -16.83
C SER A 324 -11.57 5.68 -16.79
N ARG A 325 -10.74 5.04 -15.95
CA ARG A 325 -10.90 3.62 -15.62
C ARG A 325 -12.06 3.35 -14.66
N PHE A 326 -12.55 4.38 -13.98
CA PHE A 326 -13.65 4.26 -13.05
C PHE A 326 -14.98 4.30 -13.80
N PRO A 327 -15.95 3.43 -13.45
CA PRO A 327 -17.25 3.44 -14.11
C PRO A 327 -17.97 4.78 -13.95
N SER A 328 -18.63 5.23 -15.01
CA SER A 328 -19.46 6.45 -15.00
C SER A 328 -20.92 6.17 -14.63
N SER A 329 -21.21 5.02 -14.03
CA SER A 329 -22.54 4.57 -13.62
C SER A 329 -22.43 3.51 -12.53
N GLN A 330 -23.50 3.31 -11.77
CA GLN A 330 -23.60 2.28 -10.73
C GLN A 330 -24.73 1.30 -11.06
N LEU A 331 -24.64 0.05 -10.57
CA LEU A 331 -25.74 -0.91 -10.68
C LEU A 331 -26.79 -0.66 -9.59
N GLN A 332 -26.32 -0.39 -8.38
CA GLN A 332 -27.11 0.01 -7.21
C GLN A 332 -26.39 1.17 -6.52
N PRO A 333 -27.13 2.10 -5.87
CA PRO A 333 -26.53 3.19 -5.11
C PRO A 333 -25.59 2.70 -4.01
N SER A 334 -24.63 3.52 -3.63
CA SER A 334 -23.81 3.31 -2.43
C SER A 334 -24.65 3.50 -1.16
N PHE A 335 -24.47 2.63 -0.16
CA PHE A 335 -25.08 2.82 1.16
C PHE A 335 -24.60 4.09 1.89
N TYR A 336 -23.42 4.61 1.53
CA TYR A 336 -22.79 5.76 2.19
C TYR A 336 -22.89 7.06 1.39
N TYR A 337 -22.90 6.93 0.06
CA TYR A 337 -22.78 8.06 -0.86
C TYR A 337 -23.95 8.13 -1.87
N GLY A 338 -24.96 7.26 -1.75
CA GLY A 338 -26.09 7.22 -2.67
C GLY A 338 -25.64 7.09 -4.13
N ASP A 339 -26.19 7.94 -4.98
CA ASP A 339 -25.92 7.96 -6.42
C ASP A 339 -24.59 8.66 -6.81
N ASP A 340 -23.83 9.19 -5.84
CA ASP A 340 -22.61 9.93 -6.12
C ASP A 340 -21.54 9.01 -6.74
N LEU A 341 -20.98 9.45 -7.86
CA LEU A 341 -19.79 8.88 -8.49
C LEU A 341 -18.58 9.61 -7.92
N LEU A 342 -17.70 8.89 -7.20
CA LEU A 342 -16.64 9.51 -6.39
C LEU A 342 -15.34 9.71 -7.16
N TRP A 343 -15.10 8.91 -8.21
CA TRP A 343 -13.78 8.82 -8.82
C TRP A 343 -13.80 8.98 -10.33
N GLY A 344 -12.79 9.67 -10.85
CA GLY A 344 -12.56 9.85 -12.28
C GLY A 344 -13.77 10.45 -12.98
N VAL A 345 -14.49 11.35 -12.32
CA VAL A 345 -15.66 12.08 -12.84
C VAL A 345 -15.20 13.42 -13.39
N GLY A 346 -14.47 14.18 -12.59
CA GLY A 346 -14.01 15.52 -12.94
C GLY A 346 -12.83 15.55 -13.92
N PRO A 347 -12.61 16.67 -14.64
CA PRO A 347 -11.47 16.84 -15.54
C PRO A 347 -10.12 16.74 -14.81
N ASN A 348 -10.06 17.10 -13.53
CA ASN A 348 -8.83 17.01 -12.74
C ASN A 348 -8.51 15.59 -12.23
N GLU A 349 -9.40 14.62 -12.49
CA GLU A 349 -9.30 13.24 -11.98
C GLU A 349 -8.89 12.24 -13.06
N ARG A 350 -8.41 12.75 -14.20
CA ARG A 350 -8.18 11.97 -15.43
C ARG A 350 -6.80 11.34 -15.52
N SER A 351 -5.87 11.75 -14.65
CA SER A 351 -4.49 11.28 -14.67
C SER A 351 -4.36 9.84 -14.16
N ASP A 352 -5.28 9.34 -13.32
CA ASP A 352 -5.31 7.96 -12.79
C ASP A 352 -3.91 7.44 -12.41
N PRO A 353 -3.21 8.11 -11.48
CA PRO A 353 -1.82 7.79 -11.16
C PRO A 353 -1.67 6.45 -10.42
N HIS A 354 -0.48 5.87 -10.49
CA HIS A 354 -0.16 4.61 -9.82
C HIS A 354 1.35 4.47 -9.56
N ASN A 355 1.69 3.76 -8.48
CA ASN A 355 3.04 3.33 -8.09
C ASN A 355 4.09 4.45 -8.12
N PRO A 356 4.09 5.40 -7.17
CA PRO A 356 5.15 6.36 -7.09
C PRO A 356 6.46 5.65 -6.71
N MET A 357 7.57 6.13 -7.25
CA MET A 357 8.93 5.67 -6.99
C MET A 357 9.85 6.88 -6.97
N MET A 358 10.93 6.82 -6.20
CA MET A 358 11.88 7.93 -6.08
C MET A 358 13.21 7.56 -6.72
N ASP A 359 13.79 8.49 -7.47
CA ASP A 359 15.14 8.33 -8.04
C ASP A 359 16.23 8.93 -7.12
N ALA A 360 17.49 8.75 -7.52
CA ALA A 360 18.64 9.21 -6.76
C ALA A 360 18.73 10.75 -6.62
N LYS A 361 17.93 11.49 -7.38
CA LYS A 361 17.83 12.96 -7.35
C LYS A 361 16.67 13.44 -6.47
N GLY A 362 15.90 12.53 -5.87
CA GLY A 362 14.72 12.86 -5.07
C GLY A 362 13.48 13.20 -5.89
N ARG A 363 13.47 12.92 -7.20
CA ARG A 363 12.27 13.11 -8.03
C ARG A 363 11.31 11.95 -7.81
N VAL A 364 10.01 12.26 -7.77
CA VAL A 364 8.94 11.29 -7.53
C VAL A 364 8.34 10.90 -8.86
N TRP A 365 8.83 9.80 -9.42
CA TRP A 365 8.32 9.17 -10.63
C TRP A 365 7.03 8.41 -10.34
N MET A 366 6.12 8.37 -11.31
CA MET A 366 4.86 7.65 -11.21
C MET A 366 4.40 7.23 -12.60
N THR A 367 3.45 6.29 -12.66
CA THR A 367 2.68 6.11 -13.89
C THR A 367 1.45 6.99 -13.85
N SER A 368 1.14 7.67 -14.94
CA SER A 368 -0.07 8.48 -15.06
C SER A 368 -0.52 8.60 -16.52
N THR A 369 -1.80 8.81 -16.74
CA THR A 369 -2.34 9.13 -18.05
C THR A 369 -1.81 10.50 -18.48
N VAL A 370 -1.13 10.55 -19.63
CA VAL A 370 -0.58 11.78 -20.22
C VAL A 370 -1.42 12.22 -21.42
N ARG A 371 -1.94 11.26 -22.19
CA ARG A 371 -2.77 11.44 -23.38
C ARG A 371 -3.78 10.31 -23.54
N GLY A 372 -4.63 10.42 -24.57
CA GLY A 372 -5.55 9.36 -24.97
C GLY A 372 -4.85 8.07 -25.41
N ARG A 373 -5.61 6.98 -25.52
CA ARG A 373 -5.06 5.62 -25.65
C ARG A 373 -4.36 5.32 -26.97
N GLN A 374 -4.60 6.09 -28.03
CA GLN A 374 -3.97 5.89 -29.34
C GLN A 374 -2.49 6.26 -29.26
N ALA A 375 -1.60 5.31 -29.54
CA ALA A 375 -0.16 5.58 -29.56
C ALA A 375 0.20 6.43 -30.80
N PRO A 376 1.23 7.31 -30.71
CA PRO A 376 1.77 8.03 -31.84
C PRO A 376 2.19 7.10 -32.99
N ASP A 377 2.14 7.59 -34.22
CA ASP A 377 2.48 6.80 -35.42
C ASP A 377 3.90 6.23 -35.36
N TRP A 378 4.83 6.92 -34.70
CA TRP A 378 6.20 6.44 -34.54
C TRP A 378 6.34 5.25 -33.55
N CYS A 379 5.28 4.85 -32.87
CA CYS A 379 5.23 3.59 -32.10
C CYS A 379 4.84 2.38 -32.97
N GLY A 380 4.19 2.65 -34.11
CA GLY A 380 3.56 1.66 -34.97
C GLY A 380 4.45 1.12 -36.07
N GLU A 381 3.83 0.29 -36.93
CA GLU A 381 4.50 -0.33 -38.08
C GLU A 381 5.01 0.73 -39.07
N GLY A 382 6.18 0.47 -39.67
CA GLY A 382 6.83 1.41 -40.60
C GLY A 382 7.61 2.55 -39.92
N SER A 383 7.59 2.64 -38.59
CA SER A 383 8.41 3.59 -37.84
C SER A 383 9.89 3.23 -37.86
N ASP A 384 10.73 4.27 -37.80
CA ASP A 384 12.17 4.12 -37.62
C ASP A 384 12.63 3.84 -36.18
N HIS A 385 11.71 3.87 -35.20
CA HIS A 385 12.04 3.55 -33.82
C HIS A 385 12.52 2.08 -33.70
N PRO A 386 13.70 1.79 -33.12
CA PRO A 386 14.25 0.43 -33.05
C PRO A 386 13.24 -0.59 -32.51
N SER A 387 12.61 -0.32 -31.38
CA SER A 387 11.60 -1.22 -30.80
C SER A 387 10.35 -1.41 -31.68
N ALA A 388 9.90 -0.38 -32.41
CA ALA A 388 8.75 -0.51 -33.31
C ALA A 388 9.08 -1.37 -34.53
N LYS A 389 10.35 -1.36 -34.99
CA LYS A 389 10.82 -2.28 -36.04
C LYS A 389 10.71 -3.73 -35.60
N TYR A 390 10.89 -4.04 -34.31
CA TYR A 390 10.74 -5.40 -33.76
C TYR A 390 9.29 -5.77 -33.45
N TYR A 391 8.57 -4.89 -32.72
CA TYR A 391 7.21 -5.15 -32.27
C TYR A 391 6.41 -3.85 -32.22
N PRO A 392 5.65 -3.50 -33.27
CA PRO A 392 4.90 -2.24 -33.30
C PRO A 392 3.76 -2.23 -32.28
N LEU A 393 3.54 -1.07 -31.67
CA LEU A 393 2.48 -0.83 -30.70
C LEU A 393 1.51 0.22 -31.23
N SER A 394 0.21 0.01 -30.99
CA SER A 394 -0.84 0.93 -31.44
C SER A 394 -1.56 1.66 -30.30
N ARG A 395 -1.38 1.21 -29.06
CA ARG A 395 -2.10 1.75 -27.89
C ARG A 395 -1.27 1.75 -26.63
N SER A 396 -1.49 2.78 -25.81
CA SER A 396 -0.97 2.89 -24.44
C SER A 396 -2.11 3.26 -23.48
N GLY A 397 -1.96 2.90 -22.20
CA GLY A 397 -2.92 3.21 -21.13
C GLY A 397 -2.44 4.39 -20.31
N ARG A 398 -1.75 4.09 -19.20
CA ARG A 398 -0.92 5.04 -18.46
C ARG A 398 0.47 5.14 -19.09
N HIS A 399 1.10 6.28 -18.91
CA HIS A 399 2.44 6.62 -19.38
C HIS A 399 3.32 6.96 -18.16
N ALA A 400 4.54 7.48 -18.38
CA ALA A 400 5.41 7.90 -17.30
C ALA A 400 5.24 9.39 -16.98
N SER A 401 5.42 9.74 -15.71
CA SER A 401 5.58 11.12 -15.29
C SER A 401 6.44 11.19 -14.03
N TYR A 402 6.92 12.38 -13.69
CA TYR A 402 7.50 12.61 -12.37
C TYR A 402 7.15 14.00 -11.86
N PHE A 403 7.13 14.13 -10.54
CA PHE A 403 7.16 15.41 -9.84
C PHE A 403 8.58 15.66 -9.35
N ASP A 404 9.10 16.85 -9.62
CA ASP A 404 10.35 17.34 -9.05
C ASP A 404 10.02 18.23 -7.83
N PRO A 405 10.24 17.76 -6.59
CA PRO A 405 9.95 18.55 -5.40
C PRO A 405 10.78 19.83 -5.30
N ALA A 406 12.02 19.84 -5.81
CA ALA A 406 12.88 21.03 -5.75
C ALA A 406 12.38 22.11 -6.72
N ALA A 407 11.93 21.72 -7.91
CA ALA A 407 11.39 22.63 -8.91
C ALA A 407 9.87 22.89 -8.78
N GLN A 408 9.17 22.13 -7.92
CA GLN A 408 7.70 22.15 -7.78
C GLN A 408 6.98 21.98 -9.12
N LYS A 409 7.43 21.01 -9.92
CA LYS A 409 6.99 20.84 -11.31
C LYS A 409 6.73 19.38 -11.67
N PHE A 410 5.63 19.15 -12.39
CA PHE A 410 5.39 17.90 -13.09
C PHE A 410 6.07 17.86 -14.47
N VAL A 411 6.66 16.72 -14.78
CA VAL A 411 7.14 16.37 -16.12
C VAL A 411 6.37 15.14 -16.58
N LEU A 412 5.77 15.25 -17.76
CA LEU A 412 4.96 14.20 -18.37
C LEU A 412 5.77 13.58 -19.50
N ILE A 413 5.78 12.26 -19.64
CA ILE A 413 6.58 11.53 -20.63
C ILE A 413 5.66 10.60 -21.41
N ASP A 414 5.56 10.81 -22.73
CA ASP A 414 4.69 10.03 -23.60
C ASP A 414 5.36 8.71 -24.01
N THR A 415 4.95 7.61 -23.37
CA THR A 415 5.39 6.25 -23.70
C THR A 415 4.48 5.56 -24.75
N CYS A 416 5.11 4.83 -25.68
CA CYS A 416 4.42 3.98 -26.66
C CYS A 416 3.69 2.79 -26.03
N PHE A 417 4.14 2.36 -24.86
CA PHE A 417 3.63 1.22 -24.10
C PHE A 417 2.85 1.68 -22.87
N GLY A 418 1.87 0.87 -22.46
CA GLY A 418 1.20 1.05 -21.17
C GLY A 418 2.14 0.80 -20.00
N THR A 419 1.90 1.48 -18.88
CA THR A 419 2.70 1.38 -17.65
C THR A 419 1.80 1.06 -16.45
N HIS A 420 2.38 0.44 -15.41
CA HIS A 420 1.69 0.13 -14.15
C HIS A 420 2.61 0.28 -12.94
N HIS A 421 3.41 -0.73 -12.60
CA HIS A 421 4.51 -0.56 -11.65
C HIS A 421 5.76 -0.11 -12.39
N LEU A 422 6.57 0.72 -11.75
CA LEU A 422 7.90 1.11 -12.19
C LEU A 422 8.95 0.77 -11.13
N GLN A 423 10.18 0.52 -11.57
CA GLN A 423 11.31 0.29 -10.68
C GLN A 423 12.60 0.70 -11.39
N PHE A 424 13.46 1.45 -10.69
CA PHE A 424 14.80 1.78 -11.15
C PHE A 424 15.72 0.56 -11.06
N GLY A 425 16.46 0.29 -12.14
CA GLY A 425 17.58 -0.64 -12.14
C GLY A 425 18.81 -0.07 -11.43
N GLU A 426 19.75 -0.96 -11.11
CA GLU A 426 21.07 -0.63 -10.57
C GLU A 426 22.12 -0.60 -11.69
N ASP A 427 21.87 0.21 -12.73
CA ASP A 427 22.72 0.36 -13.90
C ASP A 427 23.16 1.81 -14.14
N PRO A 428 24.22 2.06 -14.93
CA PRO A 428 24.75 3.42 -15.17
C PRO A 428 23.78 4.40 -15.86
N ASP A 429 22.68 3.89 -16.44
CA ASP A 429 21.69 4.69 -17.16
C ASP A 429 20.48 5.05 -16.28
N ASP A 430 20.46 4.59 -15.02
CA ASP A 430 19.29 4.67 -14.13
C ASP A 430 18.04 4.20 -14.88
N THR A 431 18.13 3.02 -15.52
CA THR A 431 17.05 2.52 -16.38
C THR A 431 15.78 2.30 -15.56
N LEU A 432 14.69 2.91 -15.99
CA LEU A 432 13.38 2.78 -15.36
C LEU A 432 12.58 1.71 -16.09
N TRP A 433 12.34 0.58 -15.43
CA TRP A 433 11.61 -0.54 -15.98
C TRP A 433 10.13 -0.47 -15.62
N PHE A 434 9.26 -0.94 -16.52
CA PHE A 434 7.81 -0.89 -16.33
C PHE A 434 7.15 -2.26 -16.46
N SER A 435 6.11 -2.46 -15.64
CA SER A 435 5.09 -3.48 -15.84
C SER A 435 3.84 -2.90 -16.49
N GLY A 436 2.83 -3.72 -16.77
CA GLY A 436 1.57 -3.24 -17.37
C GLY A 436 1.64 -2.97 -18.88
N SER A 437 2.79 -3.23 -19.52
CA SER A 437 3.00 -3.03 -20.96
C SER A 437 2.44 -4.16 -21.85
N GLY A 438 1.64 -5.07 -21.26
CA GLY A 438 1.05 -6.18 -21.98
C GLY A 438 2.11 -7.18 -22.46
N ASN A 439 2.26 -7.35 -23.77
CA ASN A 439 3.10 -8.40 -24.36
C ASN A 439 4.60 -8.04 -24.46
N VAL A 440 5.00 -6.87 -23.96
CA VAL A 440 6.39 -6.39 -24.04
C VAL A 440 6.96 -6.14 -22.65
N VAL A 441 8.29 -6.23 -22.55
CA VAL A 441 9.06 -5.62 -21.46
C VAL A 441 9.48 -4.25 -21.94
N ALA A 442 9.26 -3.22 -21.13
CA ALA A 442 9.47 -1.83 -21.53
C ALA A 442 10.26 -1.05 -20.49
N TRP A 443 10.99 -0.05 -20.96
CA TRP A 443 11.89 0.75 -20.14
C TRP A 443 12.05 2.17 -20.67
N LEU A 444 12.57 3.04 -19.80
CA LEU A 444 13.01 4.39 -20.10
C LEU A 444 14.44 4.58 -19.58
N ASN A 445 15.36 4.99 -20.44
CA ASN A 445 16.71 5.40 -20.06
C ASN A 445 16.63 6.83 -19.49
N THR A 446 16.63 6.95 -18.17
CA THR A 446 16.38 8.25 -17.52
C THR A 446 17.57 9.19 -17.64
N ARG A 447 18.80 8.66 -17.68
CA ARG A 447 19.99 9.47 -17.97
C ARG A 447 19.91 10.13 -19.35
N LEU A 448 19.58 9.37 -20.39
CA LEU A 448 19.44 9.89 -21.76
C LEU A 448 18.30 10.91 -21.85
N TYR A 449 17.18 10.65 -21.17
CA TYR A 449 16.08 11.61 -21.10
C TYR A 449 16.51 12.91 -20.42
N ASP A 450 17.24 12.84 -19.31
CA ASP A 450 17.74 14.03 -18.60
C ASP A 450 18.73 14.84 -19.45
N GLU A 451 19.55 14.17 -20.27
CA GLU A 451 20.53 14.82 -21.16
C GLU A 451 19.87 15.51 -22.37
N THR A 452 18.79 14.94 -22.91
CA THR A 452 18.26 15.32 -24.23
C THR A 452 16.85 15.91 -24.20
N GLY A 453 16.04 15.55 -23.22
CA GLY A 453 14.60 15.78 -23.19
C GLY A 453 13.82 14.99 -24.25
N ASP A 454 14.47 14.10 -25.00
CA ASP A 454 13.83 13.34 -26.08
C ASP A 454 13.19 12.06 -25.54
N GLU A 455 11.89 12.12 -25.29
CA GLU A 455 11.10 10.97 -24.83
C GLU A 455 11.05 9.84 -25.86
N ARG A 456 11.15 10.14 -27.17
CA ARG A 456 11.13 9.11 -28.22
C ARG A 456 12.44 8.34 -28.23
N ALA A 457 13.58 9.02 -28.10
CA ALA A 457 14.90 8.37 -28.11
C ALA A 457 15.20 7.64 -26.80
N ALA A 458 14.68 8.11 -25.67
CA ALA A 458 14.98 7.58 -24.35
C ALA A 458 14.22 6.30 -23.99
N GLN A 459 13.14 5.95 -24.69
CA GLN A 459 12.30 4.80 -24.36
C GLN A 459 12.56 3.60 -25.25
N GLY A 460 12.31 2.40 -24.72
CA GLY A 460 12.44 1.16 -25.46
C GLY A 460 11.47 0.09 -24.98
N TRP A 461 11.19 -0.86 -25.86
CA TRP A 461 10.44 -2.06 -25.52
C TRP A 461 10.89 -3.25 -26.37
N CYS A 462 10.66 -4.46 -25.85
CA CYS A 462 10.95 -5.71 -26.52
C CYS A 462 9.83 -6.73 -26.26
N PRO A 463 9.36 -7.49 -27.25
CA PRO A 463 8.48 -8.62 -26.98
C PRO A 463 9.22 -9.66 -26.12
N LYS A 464 8.46 -10.45 -25.36
CA LYS A 464 9.02 -11.59 -24.63
C LYS A 464 9.18 -12.76 -25.60
N VAL A 465 10.43 -13.18 -25.79
CA VAL A 465 10.79 -14.24 -26.73
C VAL A 465 11.68 -15.24 -26.01
N LEU A 466 11.36 -16.53 -26.17
CA LEU A 466 12.22 -17.64 -25.77
C LEU A 466 13.09 -18.02 -26.95
N ASP A 467 14.40 -18.03 -26.73
CA ASP A 467 15.42 -18.56 -27.65
C ASP A 467 15.23 -20.07 -27.80
N THR A 468 14.28 -20.45 -28.66
CA THR A 468 13.83 -21.85 -28.81
C THR A 468 14.73 -22.59 -29.80
N ASN A 469 15.31 -21.85 -30.75
CA ASN A 469 16.26 -22.39 -31.72
C ASN A 469 17.71 -22.42 -31.18
N ALA A 470 17.95 -21.82 -30.01
CA ALA A 470 19.22 -21.80 -29.28
C ALA A 470 20.36 -21.10 -30.04
N ASP A 471 20.04 -20.07 -30.82
CA ASP A 471 21.03 -19.29 -31.57
C ASP A 471 21.57 -18.07 -30.79
N GLY A 472 20.94 -17.72 -29.67
CA GLY A 472 21.33 -16.60 -28.81
C GLY A 472 20.93 -15.22 -29.33
N GLU A 473 20.15 -15.14 -30.42
CA GLU A 473 19.68 -13.90 -31.04
C GLU A 473 18.15 -13.87 -31.14
N ILE A 474 17.53 -12.71 -30.93
CA ILE A 474 16.08 -12.58 -31.14
C ILE A 474 15.80 -12.54 -32.65
N THR A 475 15.29 -13.63 -33.21
CA THR A 475 15.08 -13.79 -34.65
C THR A 475 13.59 -13.82 -35.05
N ARG A 476 13.29 -13.21 -36.20
CA ARG A 476 11.96 -13.24 -36.82
C ARG A 476 12.01 -14.02 -38.14
N PRO A 477 10.91 -14.69 -38.53
CA PRO A 477 9.65 -14.83 -37.78
C PRO A 477 9.79 -15.78 -36.58
N TRP A 478 9.09 -15.49 -35.49
CA TRP A 478 8.96 -16.37 -34.32
C TRP A 478 7.65 -17.18 -34.35
N ASN A 479 7.57 -18.23 -33.55
CA ASN A 479 6.33 -18.94 -33.22
C ASN A 479 5.41 -18.00 -32.41
N GLU A 480 4.15 -17.89 -32.81
CA GLU A 480 3.16 -17.08 -32.10
C GLU A 480 2.44 -17.87 -30.99
N PRO A 481 2.03 -17.22 -29.88
CA PRO A 481 1.31 -17.88 -28.81
C PRO A 481 0.03 -18.59 -29.29
N GLY A 482 -0.08 -19.89 -28.98
CA GLY A 482 -1.24 -20.70 -29.36
C GLY A 482 -1.11 -21.40 -30.71
N GLU A 483 -0.03 -21.16 -31.45
CA GLU A 483 0.29 -21.87 -32.69
C GLU A 483 1.20 -23.08 -32.44
N ALA A 484 1.36 -23.92 -33.46
CA ALA A 484 2.32 -25.02 -33.43
C ALA A 484 3.76 -24.48 -33.39
N ILE A 485 4.59 -25.05 -32.52
CA ILE A 485 5.98 -24.62 -32.35
C ILE A 485 6.86 -25.23 -33.45
N ASP A 486 7.50 -24.38 -34.25
CA ASP A 486 8.63 -24.72 -35.12
C ASP A 486 9.93 -24.60 -34.29
N PRO A 487 10.65 -25.69 -34.01
CA PRO A 487 11.85 -25.66 -33.16
C PRO A 487 13.03 -24.92 -33.81
N THR A 488 12.95 -24.55 -35.09
CA THR A 488 13.98 -23.74 -35.77
C THR A 488 13.78 -22.24 -35.62
N ARG A 489 12.71 -21.83 -34.92
CA ARG A 489 12.37 -20.43 -34.67
C ARG A 489 12.26 -20.17 -33.19
N ASP A 490 12.57 -18.94 -32.81
CA ASP A 490 12.19 -18.35 -31.53
C ASP A 490 10.70 -18.50 -31.21
N THR A 491 10.35 -18.50 -29.93
CA THR A 491 8.94 -18.60 -29.49
C THR A 491 8.53 -17.39 -28.69
N ARG A 492 7.55 -16.64 -29.18
CA ARG A 492 7.01 -15.49 -28.45
C ARG A 492 6.11 -15.97 -27.31
N VAL A 493 6.23 -15.33 -26.15
CA VAL A 493 5.40 -15.59 -24.97
C VAL A 493 4.46 -14.42 -24.74
N GLY A 494 3.16 -14.70 -24.77
CA GLY A 494 2.12 -13.70 -24.50
C GLY A 494 1.94 -13.37 -23.01
N GLY A 495 0.99 -12.48 -22.73
CA GLY A 495 0.55 -12.12 -21.37
C GLY A 495 1.35 -10.98 -20.76
N GLY A 496 0.79 -10.31 -19.75
CA GLY A 496 1.49 -9.27 -18.97
C GLY A 496 2.04 -9.78 -17.65
N PHE A 497 2.77 -8.92 -16.94
CA PHE A 497 3.20 -9.14 -15.57
C PHE A 497 2.74 -7.95 -14.71
N TYR A 498 2.37 -8.23 -13.45
CA TYR A 498 1.79 -7.24 -12.56
C TYR A 498 2.84 -6.27 -12.01
N GLY A 499 3.94 -6.79 -11.48
CA GLY A 499 5.05 -6.01 -10.91
C GLY A 499 6.35 -6.23 -11.68
N VAL A 500 7.29 -5.31 -11.50
CA VAL A 500 8.65 -5.38 -12.03
C VAL A 500 9.63 -5.14 -10.89
N ILE A 501 10.68 -5.95 -10.82
CA ILE A 501 11.82 -5.78 -9.93
C ILE A 501 13.03 -5.89 -10.83
N ALA A 502 13.87 -4.86 -10.84
CA ALA A 502 14.98 -4.69 -11.76
C ALA A 502 16.29 -4.64 -10.99
#